data_AF-A0A962PJH2-F1
#
_entry.id   AF-A0A962PJH2-F1
#
_cell.length_a   1.000
_cell.length_b   1.000
_cell.length_c   1.000
_cell.angle_alpha   90.00
_cell.angle_beta   90.00
_cell.angle_gamma   90.00
#
_symmetry.space_group_name_H-M   'P 1'
#
loop_
_entity.id
_entity.type
_entity.pdbx_description
1 polymer ?
#
loop_
_entity_poly.entity_id
_entity_poly.type
_entity_poly.pdbx_seq_one_letter_code
_entity_poly.pdbx_strand_id
1 'polypeptide(L)'
;MGRPELVPHLERIDILSQEMQKHIPISLKGVSDFRADLAGLLVVTIVASYESCVKETLISYSFKQSSKFSEYVGRRYDKLNSKIAVNDLCRYCNDFEPSARTKFNNNRKKRKDRINNSLGQDIEKKYQQILDWRHDFAHKALRNTTIEEAIEFHRYAKHVLFAFYDSFNSP
;
A
#
# COMPACT_ATOMS: atom_id res chain seq x y z
N MET A 1 18.07 -8.61 -1.52
CA MET A 1 18.22 -7.19 -1.89
C MET A 1 17.15 -6.40 -1.17
N GLY A 2 17.55 -5.37 -0.42
CA GLY A 2 16.63 -4.51 0.33
C GLY A 2 15.73 -3.70 -0.60
N ARG A 3 14.60 -3.22 -0.07
CA ARG A 3 13.70 -2.27 -0.74
C ARG A 3 13.78 -0.92 -0.02
N PRO A 4 14.96 -0.26 -0.02
CA PRO A 4 15.24 0.85 0.88
C PRO A 4 14.26 2.02 0.73
N GLU A 5 13.64 2.18 -0.44
CA GLU A 5 12.63 3.21 -0.70
C GLU A 5 11.28 2.89 -0.04
N LEU A 6 10.88 1.61 -0.03
CA LEU A 6 9.58 1.21 0.53
C LEU A 6 9.61 1.02 2.05
N VAL A 7 10.75 0.59 2.57
CA VAL A 7 10.91 0.18 3.98
C VAL A 7 10.52 1.30 4.95
N PRO A 8 10.97 2.56 4.80
CA PRO A 8 10.62 3.64 5.73
C PRO A 8 9.11 3.89 5.83
N HIS A 9 8.39 3.88 4.70
CA HIS A 9 6.94 4.14 4.67
C HIS A 9 6.13 3.03 5.33
N LEU A 10 6.56 1.78 5.15
CA LEU A 10 5.87 0.61 5.68
C LEU A 10 6.23 0.35 7.14
N GLU A 11 7.48 0.56 7.55
CA GLU A 11 7.89 0.46 8.95
C GLU A 11 7.22 1.52 9.82
N ARG A 12 6.99 2.72 9.28
CA ARG A 12 6.24 3.76 9.99
C ARG A 12 4.83 3.32 10.36
N ILE A 13 4.16 2.54 9.49
CA ILE A 13 2.85 1.95 9.79
C ILE A 13 2.98 0.94 10.92
N ASP A 14 3.98 0.06 10.86
CA ASP A 14 4.21 -0.95 11.90
C ASP A 14 4.48 -0.30 13.27
N ILE A 15 5.28 0.78 13.33
CA ILE A 15 5.54 1.56 14.55
C ILE A 15 4.26 2.21 15.07
N LEU A 16 3.53 2.93 14.21
CA LEU A 16 2.27 3.59 14.59
C LEU A 16 1.28 2.58 15.18
N SER A 17 1.19 1.41 14.54
CA SER A 17 0.31 0.32 14.96
C SER A 17 0.66 -0.21 16.36
N GLN A 18 1.95 -0.37 16.65
CA GLN A 18 2.43 -0.79 17.97
C GLN A 18 2.10 0.25 19.05
N GLU A 19 2.34 1.53 18.76
CA GLU A 19 2.03 2.61 19.69
C GLU A 19 0.52 2.71 19.97
N MET A 20 -0.32 2.54 18.94
CA MET A 20 -1.77 2.47 19.09
C MET A 20 -2.20 1.30 19.99
N GLN A 21 -1.66 0.10 19.78
CA GLN A 21 -1.98 -1.06 20.61
C GLN A 21 -1.53 -0.89 22.07
N LYS A 22 -0.38 -0.26 22.28
CA LYS A 22 0.20 -0.02 23.61
C LYS A 22 -0.55 1.04 24.41
N HIS A 23 -1.00 2.10 23.75
CA HIS A 23 -1.51 3.30 24.43
C HIS A 23 -3.04 3.44 24.40
N ILE A 24 -3.74 2.70 23.55
CA ILE A 24 -5.21 2.80 23.46
C ILE A 24 -5.87 1.68 24.28
N PRO A 25 -6.57 2.01 25.39
CA PRO A 25 -7.21 1.01 26.25
C PRO A 25 -8.30 0.22 25.50
N ILE A 26 -8.53 -1.04 25.89
CA ILE A 26 -9.50 -1.93 25.22
C ILE A 26 -10.84 -1.97 25.99
N SER A 27 -10.83 -1.78 27.31
CA SER A 27 -11.94 -2.14 28.21
C SER A 27 -12.67 -0.97 28.89
N LEU A 28 -12.51 0.26 28.39
CA LEU A 28 -13.18 1.44 28.96
C LEU A 28 -14.45 1.81 28.18
N LYS A 29 -15.51 2.21 28.91
CA LYS A 29 -16.80 2.63 28.33
C LYS A 29 -16.59 3.87 27.45
N GLY A 30 -17.09 3.86 26.21
CA GLY A 30 -16.91 4.93 25.22
C GLY A 30 -15.63 4.84 24.38
N VAL A 31 -14.70 3.93 24.70
CA VAL A 31 -13.45 3.77 23.94
C VAL A 31 -13.65 3.02 22.62
N SER A 32 -14.75 2.30 22.45
CA SER A 32 -15.06 1.60 21.20
C SER A 32 -15.17 2.55 20.00
N ASP A 33 -15.85 3.68 20.14
CA ASP A 33 -16.01 4.65 19.06
C ASP A 33 -14.69 5.34 18.73
N PHE A 34 -13.93 5.73 19.75
CA PHE A 34 -12.61 6.33 19.58
C PHE A 34 -11.64 5.36 18.88
N ARG A 35 -11.61 4.08 19.28
CA ARG A 35 -10.79 3.06 18.62
C ARG A 35 -11.18 2.87 17.15
N ALA A 36 -12.48 2.94 16.85
CA ALA A 36 -12.98 2.81 15.51
C ALA A 36 -12.61 4.02 14.63
N ASP A 37 -12.66 5.25 15.16
CA ASP A 37 -12.15 6.45 14.48
C ASP A 37 -10.65 6.35 14.22
N LEU A 38 -9.90 5.88 15.20
CA LEU A 38 -8.47 5.63 15.07
C LEU A 38 -8.14 4.55 14.04
N ALA A 39 -8.95 3.50 13.93
CA ALA A 39 -8.81 2.49 12.88
C ALA A 39 -9.01 3.10 11.48
N GLY A 40 -10.02 3.96 11.32
CA GLY A 40 -10.25 4.71 10.08
C GLY A 40 -9.07 5.62 9.71
N LEU A 41 -8.55 6.39 10.68
CA LEU A 41 -7.37 7.25 10.49
C LEU A 41 -6.10 6.44 10.16
N LEU A 42 -5.93 5.27 10.78
CA LEU A 42 -4.83 4.35 10.46
C LEU A 42 -4.92 3.87 9.02
N VAL A 43 -6.10 3.47 8.55
CA VAL A 43 -6.32 3.06 7.16
C VAL A 43 -6.02 4.20 6.19
N VAL A 44 -6.45 5.43 6.47
CA VAL A 44 -6.11 6.60 5.65
C VAL A 44 -4.59 6.77 5.56
N THR A 45 -3.88 6.62 6.69
CA THR A 45 -2.42 6.71 6.77
C THR A 45 -1.74 5.59 5.98
N ILE A 46 -2.24 4.35 6.08
CA ILE A 46 -1.75 3.20 5.31
C ILE A 46 -1.82 3.48 3.81
N VAL A 47 -2.97 3.97 3.32
CA VAL A 47 -3.17 4.26 1.90
C VAL A 47 -2.28 5.42 1.43
N ALA A 48 -2.07 6.43 2.27
CA ALA A 48 -1.11 7.50 1.97
C ALA A 48 0.33 6.94 1.85
N SER A 49 0.75 6.04 2.75
CA SER A 49 2.03 5.35 2.62
C SER A 49 2.13 4.53 1.33
N TYR A 50 1.04 3.89 0.88
CA TYR A 50 1.00 3.15 -0.38
C TYR A 50 1.19 4.07 -1.59
N GLU A 51 0.59 5.25 -1.55
CA GLU A 51 0.78 6.27 -2.58
C GLU A 51 2.25 6.74 -2.65
N SER A 52 2.87 7.03 -1.51
CA SER A 52 4.29 7.39 -1.42
C SER A 52 5.19 6.28 -1.99
N CYS A 53 4.93 5.03 -1.62
CA CYS A 53 5.66 3.86 -2.14
C CYS A 53 5.63 3.78 -3.67
N VAL A 54 4.46 4.01 -4.28
CA VAL A 54 4.29 3.98 -5.73
C VAL A 54 4.99 5.16 -6.39
N LYS A 55 4.82 6.38 -5.83
CA LYS A 55 5.49 7.60 -6.32
C LYS A 55 7.00 7.42 -6.33
N GLU A 56 7.58 6.99 -5.23
CA GLU A 56 9.03 6.80 -5.12
C GLU A 56 9.55 5.72 -6.05
N THR A 57 8.82 4.61 -6.20
CA THR A 57 9.19 3.56 -7.16
C THR A 57 9.29 4.12 -8.59
N LEU A 58 8.28 4.89 -9.02
CA LEU A 58 8.23 5.46 -10.37
C LEU A 58 9.27 6.56 -10.58
N ILE A 59 9.45 7.44 -9.58
CA ILE A 59 10.45 8.52 -9.62
C ILE A 59 11.86 7.93 -9.67
N SER A 60 12.19 6.98 -8.78
CA SER A 60 13.51 6.33 -8.75
C SER A 60 13.81 5.58 -10.04
N TYR A 61 12.81 4.90 -10.63
CA TYR A 61 12.98 4.26 -11.93
C TYR A 61 13.18 5.28 -13.07
N SER A 62 12.39 6.35 -13.10
CA SER A 62 12.53 7.40 -14.12
C SER A 62 13.88 8.11 -14.08
N PHE A 63 14.44 8.31 -12.88
CA PHE A 63 15.75 8.92 -12.69
C PHE A 63 16.88 8.07 -13.29
N LYS A 64 16.75 6.74 -13.24
CA LYS A 64 17.70 5.81 -13.89
C LYS A 64 17.69 5.94 -15.42
N GLN A 65 16.60 6.42 -16.03
CA GLN A 65 16.54 6.67 -17.47
C GLN A 65 17.08 8.06 -17.84
N SER A 66 16.54 9.13 -17.25
CA SER A 66 17.08 10.49 -17.36
C SER A 66 16.48 11.45 -16.33
N SER A 67 17.23 12.49 -15.95
CA SER A 67 16.76 13.53 -15.03
C SER A 67 15.54 14.31 -15.55
N LYS A 68 15.52 14.65 -16.85
CA LYS A 68 14.38 15.34 -17.49
C LYS A 68 13.10 14.50 -17.50
N PHE A 69 13.22 13.19 -17.73
CA PHE A 69 12.09 12.27 -17.65
C PHE A 69 11.58 12.16 -16.21
N SER A 70 12.48 12.18 -15.22
CA SER A 70 12.11 12.18 -13.81
C SER A 70 11.32 13.42 -13.39
N GLU A 71 11.69 14.62 -13.82
CA GLU A 71 10.89 15.83 -13.55
C GLU A 71 9.51 15.80 -14.22
N TYR A 72 9.40 15.20 -15.41
CA TYR A 72 8.12 15.01 -16.08
C TYR A 72 7.23 14.02 -15.32
N VAL A 73 7.80 12.90 -14.89
CA VAL A 73 7.13 11.88 -14.06
C VAL A 73 6.69 12.45 -12.72
N GLY A 74 7.58 13.17 -12.02
CA GLY A 74 7.26 13.84 -10.77
C GLY A 74 6.06 14.77 -10.91
N ARG A 75 6.04 15.63 -11.94
CA ARG A 75 4.89 16.51 -12.22
C ARG A 75 3.61 15.76 -12.61
N ARG A 76 3.73 14.70 -13.41
CA ARG A 76 2.58 13.90 -13.88
C ARG A 76 1.90 13.14 -12.74
N TYR A 77 2.67 12.65 -11.78
CA TYR A 77 2.19 11.81 -10.69
C TYR A 77 2.10 12.53 -9.34
N ASP A 78 2.40 13.84 -9.29
CA ASP A 78 2.27 14.69 -8.09
C ASP A 78 0.87 14.57 -7.46
N LYS A 79 -0.14 14.49 -8.32
CA LYS A 79 -1.57 14.34 -7.97
C LYS A 79 -2.08 12.90 -8.06
N LEU A 80 -1.23 11.88 -7.87
CA LEU A 80 -1.72 10.51 -7.75
C LEU A 80 -2.86 10.45 -6.74
N ASN A 81 -3.99 9.91 -7.18
CA ASN A 81 -5.16 9.81 -6.33
C ASN A 81 -4.95 8.65 -5.35
N SER A 82 -5.38 8.82 -4.10
CA SER A 82 -5.29 7.84 -3.01
C SER A 82 -6.16 6.59 -3.21
N LYS A 83 -6.52 6.26 -4.45
CA LYS A 83 -7.23 5.05 -4.87
C LYS A 83 -6.41 4.31 -5.93
N ILE A 84 -5.14 4.05 -5.64
CA ILE A 84 -4.27 3.30 -6.55
C ILE A 84 -4.68 1.83 -6.49
N ALA A 85 -5.57 1.40 -7.39
CA ALA A 85 -5.95 0.00 -7.48
C ALA A 85 -4.85 -0.83 -8.17
N VAL A 86 -4.94 -2.16 -8.07
CA VAL A 86 -4.02 -3.07 -8.77
C VAL A 86 -4.00 -2.83 -10.29
N ASN A 87 -5.15 -2.45 -10.86
CA ASN A 87 -5.26 -2.09 -12.28
C ASN A 87 -4.52 -0.80 -12.61
N ASP A 88 -4.50 0.18 -11.71
CA ASP A 88 -3.70 1.40 -11.90
C ASP A 88 -2.21 1.07 -11.88
N LEU A 89 -1.76 0.18 -10.98
CA LEU A 89 -0.38 -0.31 -10.96
C LEU A 89 -0.01 -0.99 -12.29
N CYS A 90 -0.89 -1.84 -12.83
CA CYS A 90 -0.69 -2.44 -14.16
C CYS A 90 -0.56 -1.39 -15.26
N ARG A 91 -1.40 -0.33 -15.22
CA ARG A 91 -1.32 0.79 -16.17
C ARG A 91 0.00 1.53 -16.03
N TYR A 92 0.43 1.85 -14.81
CA TYR A 92 1.70 2.54 -14.57
C TYR A 92 2.90 1.71 -15.05
N CYS A 93 2.91 0.40 -14.82
CA CYS A 93 3.91 -0.46 -15.43
C CYS A 93 3.92 -0.33 -16.96
N ASN A 94 2.75 -0.39 -17.60
CA ASN A 94 2.63 -0.30 -19.05
C ASN A 94 3.10 1.05 -19.62
N ASP A 95 2.80 2.15 -18.91
CA ASP A 95 3.12 3.51 -19.34
C ASP A 95 4.64 3.79 -19.28
N PHE A 96 5.36 3.14 -18.36
CA PHE A 96 6.80 3.33 -18.17
C PHE A 96 7.63 2.30 -18.95
N GLU A 97 7.27 1.03 -18.86
CA GLU A 97 7.99 -0.05 -19.52
C GLU A 97 7.06 -1.26 -19.72
N PRO A 98 6.68 -1.61 -20.97
CA PRO A 98 5.81 -2.76 -21.22
C PRO A 98 6.31 -4.08 -20.60
N SER A 99 7.63 -4.26 -20.51
CA SER A 99 8.25 -5.42 -19.85
C SER A 99 7.95 -5.47 -18.35
N ALA A 100 7.89 -4.31 -17.68
CA ALA A 100 7.58 -4.19 -16.26
C ALA A 100 6.16 -4.68 -15.95
N ARG A 101 5.21 -4.54 -16.89
CA ARG A 101 3.84 -5.06 -16.70
C ARG A 101 3.85 -6.60 -16.59
N THR A 102 4.60 -7.26 -17.47
CA THR A 102 4.76 -8.71 -17.43
C THR A 102 5.48 -9.15 -16.16
N LYS A 103 6.57 -8.46 -15.79
CA LYS A 103 7.29 -8.71 -14.53
C LYS A 103 6.37 -8.53 -13.31
N PHE A 104 5.56 -7.47 -13.28
CA PHE A 104 4.62 -7.20 -12.19
C PHE A 104 3.58 -8.30 -12.06
N ASN A 105 2.92 -8.69 -13.16
CA ASN A 105 1.92 -9.76 -13.14
C ASN A 105 2.51 -11.08 -12.66
N ASN A 106 3.72 -11.44 -13.13
CA ASN A 106 4.40 -12.66 -12.71
C ASN A 106 4.80 -12.63 -11.23
N ASN A 107 5.41 -11.53 -10.78
CA ASN A 107 5.83 -11.36 -9.39
C ASN A 107 4.63 -11.35 -8.43
N ARG A 108 3.56 -10.65 -8.82
CA ARG A 108 2.31 -10.56 -8.06
C ARG A 108 1.65 -11.93 -7.95
N LYS A 109 1.50 -12.66 -9.07
CA LYS A 109 0.95 -14.01 -9.10
C LYS A 109 1.78 -14.96 -8.23
N LYS A 110 3.11 -14.99 -8.40
CA LYS A 110 4.01 -15.83 -7.59
C LYS A 110 3.85 -15.57 -6.09
N ARG A 111 3.75 -14.30 -5.68
CA ARG A 111 3.54 -13.92 -4.27
C ARG A 111 2.15 -14.30 -3.78
N LYS A 112 1.12 -14.04 -4.59
CA LYS A 112 -0.27 -14.41 -4.32
C LYS A 112 -0.38 -15.93 -4.11
N ASP A 113 0.08 -16.72 -5.06
CA ASP A 113 0.01 -18.19 -5.00
C ASP A 113 0.76 -18.72 -3.78
N ARG A 114 1.96 -18.19 -3.50
CA ARG A 114 2.74 -18.60 -2.32
C ARG A 114 1.98 -18.33 -1.01
N ILE A 115 1.45 -17.13 -0.82
CA ILE A 115 0.76 -16.72 0.42
C ILE A 115 -0.60 -17.42 0.53
N ASN A 116 -1.32 -17.56 -0.58
CA ASN A 116 -2.60 -18.24 -0.62
C ASN A 116 -2.45 -19.73 -0.30
N ASN A 117 -1.45 -20.41 -0.86
CA ASN A 117 -1.22 -21.82 -0.60
C ASN A 117 -0.72 -22.10 0.82
N SER A 118 0.04 -21.18 1.43
CA SER A 118 0.58 -21.39 2.78
C SER A 118 -0.33 -20.89 3.90
N LEU A 119 -1.12 -19.84 3.67
CA LEU A 119 -1.91 -19.14 4.71
C LEU A 119 -3.39 -18.94 4.34
N GLY A 120 -3.81 -19.32 3.14
CA GLY A 120 -5.19 -19.11 2.66
C GLY A 120 -5.57 -17.64 2.44
N GLN A 121 -4.59 -16.73 2.33
CA GLN A 121 -4.82 -15.29 2.23
C GLN A 121 -4.60 -14.77 0.81
N ASP A 122 -5.53 -13.96 0.31
CA ASP A 122 -5.43 -13.29 -0.99
C ASP A 122 -4.94 -11.84 -0.82
N ILE A 123 -3.68 -11.59 -1.17
CA ILE A 123 -3.05 -10.26 -1.03
C ILE A 123 -3.75 -9.16 -1.84
N GLU A 124 -4.37 -9.49 -2.97
CA GLU A 124 -5.06 -8.49 -3.81
C GLU A 124 -6.39 -8.08 -3.19
N LYS A 125 -7.13 -9.06 -2.64
CA LYS A 125 -8.37 -8.78 -1.91
C LYS A 125 -8.09 -7.95 -0.66
N LYS A 126 -7.07 -8.30 0.11
CA LYS A 126 -6.67 -7.54 1.30
C LYS A 126 -6.25 -6.11 0.94
N TYR A 127 -5.51 -5.94 -0.16
CA TYR A 127 -5.13 -4.62 -0.67
C TYR A 127 -6.35 -3.80 -1.08
N GLN A 128 -7.27 -4.37 -1.85
CA GLN A 128 -8.50 -3.69 -2.27
C GLN A 128 -9.37 -3.30 -1.07
N GLN A 129 -9.51 -4.18 -0.09
CA GLN A 129 -10.31 -3.91 1.12
C GLN A 129 -9.78 -2.69 1.90
N ILE A 130 -8.46 -2.50 1.99
CA ILE A 130 -7.88 -1.31 2.62
C ILE A 130 -8.28 -0.03 1.88
N LEU A 131 -8.28 -0.06 0.54
CA LEU A 131 -8.71 1.10 -0.26
C LEU A 131 -10.21 1.38 -0.05
N ASP A 132 -11.02 0.33 0.06
CA ASP A 132 -12.46 0.45 0.29
C ASP A 132 -12.75 1.03 1.68
N TRP A 133 -12.07 0.55 2.73
CA TRP A 133 -12.16 1.14 4.07
C TRP A 133 -11.72 2.61 4.10
N ARG A 134 -10.64 2.97 3.40
CA ARG A 134 -10.21 4.37 3.29
C ARG A 134 -11.28 5.23 2.64
N HIS A 135 -11.91 4.73 1.57
CA HIS A 135 -12.96 5.45 0.88
C HIS A 135 -14.19 5.64 1.77
N ASP A 136 -14.65 4.57 2.40
CA ASP A 136 -15.81 4.58 3.29
C ASP A 136 -15.59 5.49 4.51
N PHE A 137 -14.41 5.46 5.14
CA PHE A 137 -14.11 6.32 6.26
C PHE A 137 -14.00 7.79 5.84
N ALA A 138 -13.19 8.10 4.82
CA ALA A 138 -12.90 9.48 4.43
C ALA A 138 -14.11 10.21 3.82
N HIS A 139 -15.04 9.50 3.16
CA HIS A 139 -16.17 10.13 2.48
C HIS A 139 -17.52 9.89 3.16
N LYS A 140 -17.66 8.81 3.94
CA LYS A 140 -18.94 8.42 4.56
C LYS A 140 -18.86 8.33 6.08
N ALA A 141 -17.69 8.59 6.69
CA ALA A 141 -17.42 8.43 8.11
C ALA A 141 -17.78 7.03 8.65
N LEU A 142 -17.74 6.00 7.78
CA LEU A 142 -18.10 4.64 8.18
C LEU A 142 -16.92 3.93 8.85
N ARG A 143 -17.18 3.39 10.03
CA ARG A 143 -16.24 2.68 10.90
C ARG A 143 -16.28 1.18 10.62
N ASN A 144 -15.82 0.78 9.44
CA ASN A 144 -15.99 -0.59 8.91
C ASN A 144 -14.84 -1.57 9.24
N THR A 145 -13.92 -1.19 10.12
CA THR A 145 -12.73 -1.98 10.46
C THR A 145 -12.29 -1.72 11.90
N THR A 146 -11.50 -2.63 12.44
CA THR A 146 -10.74 -2.42 13.69
C THR A 146 -9.28 -2.08 13.40
N ILE A 147 -8.55 -1.63 14.43
CA ILE A 147 -7.10 -1.39 14.36
C ILE A 147 -6.38 -2.69 14.01
N GLU A 148 -6.72 -3.77 14.72
CA GLU A 148 -6.12 -5.10 14.56
C GLU A 148 -6.33 -5.65 13.14
N GLU A 149 -7.55 -5.52 12.62
CA GLU A 149 -7.89 -5.96 11.27
C GLU A 149 -7.18 -5.14 10.19
N ALA A 150 -7.12 -3.81 10.34
CA ALA A 150 -6.40 -2.93 9.42
C ALA A 150 -4.89 -3.30 9.34
N ILE A 151 -4.28 -3.60 10.48
CA ILE A 151 -2.88 -4.05 10.58
C ILE A 151 -2.69 -5.40 9.90
N GLU A 152 -3.57 -6.36 10.17
CA GLU A 152 -3.51 -7.69 9.58
C GLU A 152 -3.58 -7.60 8.05
N PHE A 153 -4.55 -6.84 7.53
CA PHE A 153 -4.71 -6.66 6.10
C PHE A 153 -3.49 -5.95 5.49
N HIS A 154 -2.96 -4.93 6.17
CA HIS A 154 -1.75 -4.21 5.73
C HIS A 154 -0.56 -5.16 5.54
N ARG A 155 -0.35 -6.11 6.47
CA ARG A 155 0.74 -7.10 6.40
C ARG A 155 0.72 -7.91 5.12
N TYR A 156 -0.46 -8.25 4.60
CA TYR A 156 -0.61 -8.96 3.34
C TYR A 156 -0.59 -8.02 2.13
N ALA A 157 -1.31 -6.90 2.21
CA ALA A 157 -1.46 -5.93 1.14
C ALA A 157 -0.12 -5.32 0.70
N LYS A 158 0.84 -5.12 1.60
CA LYS A 158 2.19 -4.61 1.25
C LYS A 158 2.94 -5.50 0.26
N HIS A 159 2.58 -6.79 0.13
CA HIS A 159 3.17 -7.67 -0.87
C HIS A 159 2.81 -7.29 -2.32
N VAL A 160 1.69 -6.59 -2.54
CA VAL A 160 1.35 -6.01 -3.85
C VAL A 160 2.36 -4.91 -4.21
N LEU A 161 2.68 -4.02 -3.27
CA LEU A 161 3.66 -2.96 -3.46
C LEU A 161 5.07 -3.53 -3.68
N PHE A 162 5.43 -4.58 -2.95
CA PHE A 162 6.68 -5.28 -3.18
C PHE A 162 6.76 -5.89 -4.59
N ALA A 163 5.67 -6.48 -5.09
CA ALA A 163 5.64 -7.01 -6.46
C ALA A 163 5.81 -5.89 -7.49
N PHE A 164 5.19 -4.73 -7.24
CA PHE A 164 5.29 -3.55 -8.09
C PHE A 164 6.71 -2.99 -8.11
N TYR A 165 7.32 -2.76 -6.95
CA TYR A 165 8.70 -2.31 -6.85
C TYR A 165 9.69 -3.27 -7.52
N ASP A 166 9.53 -4.57 -7.26
CA ASP A 166 10.39 -5.60 -7.84
C ASP A 166 10.25 -5.63 -9.38
N SER A 167 9.14 -5.17 -9.96
CA SER A 167 8.95 -5.15 -11.42
C SER A 167 9.84 -4.14 -12.17
N PHE A 168 10.27 -3.08 -11.48
CA PHE A 168 11.16 -2.04 -12.03
C PHE A 168 12.62 -2.20 -11.58
N ASN A 169 12.87 -2.94 -10.50
CA ASN A 169 14.18 -2.99 -9.85
C ASN A 169 14.81 -4.38 -9.80
N SER A 170 14.08 -5.43 -10.18
CA SER A 170 14.69 -6.76 -10.36
C SER A 170 15.28 -6.89 -11.77
N PRO A 171 16.48 -7.49 -11.90
CA PRO A 171 17.07 -7.79 -13.20
C PRO A 171 16.09 -8.56 -14.10
#